data_AF-A0A946M9V3-F1
#
_entry.id   AF-A0A946M9V3-F1
#
_cell.length_a   1.000
_cell.length_b   1.000
_cell.length_c   1.000
_cell.angle_alpha   90.00
_cell.angle_beta   90.00
_cell.angle_gamma   90.00
#
_symmetry.space_group_name_H-M   'P 1'
#
loop_
_entity.id
_entity.type
_entity.pdbx_description
1 polymer ?
#
loop_
_entity_poly.entity_id
_entity_poly.type
_entity_poly.pdbx_seq_one_letter_code
_entity_poly.pdbx_strand_id
1 'polypeptide(L)'
;MSTISNDTEFRQALDALSLEQQRTVASRFVQNVLSLSGDSRLQQVIDAVEVGTDLATAFKSAKRVSLEAHARCGSEGDWNEQAGYFVARAAQAAVEPQVRTAGKNPAWKAAMQCRMARTCLASDSDEDTHDLETGAQHQLLTDYLNP
;
A
#
# COMPACT_ATOMS: atom_id res chain seq x y z
N MET A 1 -4.37 6.45 25.14
CA MET A 1 -4.33 6.71 23.69
C MET A 1 -2.90 6.52 23.24
N SER A 2 -2.61 5.43 22.54
CA SER A 2 -1.26 5.17 22.05
C SER A 2 -1.11 5.86 20.70
N THR A 3 -0.35 6.96 20.67
CA THR A 3 -0.01 7.65 19.42
C THR A 3 1.22 6.97 18.85
N ILE A 4 1.17 6.57 17.58
CA ILE A 4 2.34 6.01 16.89
C ILE A 4 3.19 7.19 16.43
N SER A 5 4.45 7.22 16.87
CA SER A 5 5.37 8.34 16.63
C SER A 5 6.60 7.97 15.80
N ASN A 6 6.83 6.67 15.57
CA ASN A 6 7.99 6.17 14.84
C ASN A 6 7.71 4.80 14.20
N ASP A 7 8.61 4.39 13.30
CA ASP A 7 8.45 3.14 12.55
C ASP A 7 8.59 1.87 13.38
N THR A 8 9.26 1.94 14.54
CA THR A 8 9.34 0.78 15.44
C THR A 8 7.97 0.52 16.08
N GLU A 9 7.35 1.55 16.62
CA GLU A 9 5.98 1.50 17.16
C GLU A 9 4.97 1.12 16.07
N PHE A 10 5.08 1.73 14.89
CA PHE A 10 4.23 1.45 13.74
C PHE A 10 4.28 -0.03 13.35
N ARG A 11 5.49 -0.58 13.20
CA ARG A 11 5.67 -1.99 12.84
C ARG A 11 5.15 -2.93 13.92
N GLN A 12 5.44 -2.65 15.19
CA GLN A 12 4.94 -3.45 16.31
C GLN A 12 3.41 -3.45 16.37
N ALA A 13 2.78 -2.29 16.17
CA ALA A 13 1.34 -2.16 16.14
C ALA A 13 0.73 -2.97 14.98
N LEU A 14 1.33 -2.93 13.79
CA LEU A 14 0.89 -3.75 12.65
C LEU A 14 1.08 -5.25 12.90
N ASP A 15 2.18 -5.65 13.53
CA ASP A 15 2.47 -7.07 13.84
C ASP A 15 1.48 -7.66 14.86
N ALA A 16 0.89 -6.82 15.72
CA ALA A 16 -0.12 -7.22 16.69
C ALA A 16 -1.53 -7.44 16.08
N LEU A 17 -1.76 -7.00 14.85
CA LEU A 17 -3.04 -7.14 14.15
C LEU A 17 -3.23 -8.55 13.58
N SER A 18 -4.48 -9.02 13.55
CA SER A 18 -4.85 -10.22 12.80
C SER A 18 -4.61 -10.01 11.30
N LEU A 19 -4.51 -11.09 10.52
CA LEU A 19 -4.32 -10.99 9.07
C LEU A 19 -5.43 -10.14 8.42
N GLU A 20 -6.69 -10.33 8.81
CA GLU A 20 -7.83 -9.58 8.27
C GLU A 20 -7.69 -8.08 8.59
N GLN A 21 -7.36 -7.75 9.84
CA GLN A 21 -7.13 -6.36 10.27
C GLN A 21 -5.95 -5.74 9.52
N GLN A 22 -4.87 -6.50 9.29
CA GLN A 22 -3.74 -6.03 8.48
C GLN A 22 -4.17 -5.76 7.02
N ARG A 23 -5.05 -6.57 6.43
CA ARG A 23 -5.58 -6.30 5.09
C ARG A 23 -6.39 -5.00 5.08
N THR A 24 -7.28 -4.81 6.05
CA THR A 24 -8.08 -3.57 6.17
C THR A 24 -7.21 -2.34 6.36
N VAL A 25 -6.17 -2.40 7.19
CA VAL A 25 -5.24 -1.29 7.37
C VAL A 25 -4.41 -1.06 6.09
N ALA A 26 -3.93 -2.13 5.46
CA ALA A 26 -3.22 -2.05 4.18
C ALA A 26 -4.07 -1.39 3.10
N SER A 27 -5.37 -1.69 3.04
CA SER A 27 -6.27 -1.10 2.06
C SER A 27 -6.43 0.40 2.26
N ARG A 28 -6.49 0.88 3.51
CA ARG A 28 -6.47 2.31 3.84
C ARG A 28 -5.18 3.00 3.38
N PHE A 29 -4.02 2.37 3.57
CA PHE A 29 -2.75 2.91 3.06
C PHE A 29 -2.74 3.00 1.55
N VAL A 30 -3.27 2.00 0.85
CA VAL A 30 -3.36 2.02 -0.62
C VAL A 30 -4.34 3.09 -1.08
N GLN A 31 -5.49 3.24 -0.42
CA GLN A 31 -6.48 4.26 -0.74
C GLN A 31 -5.88 5.68 -0.67
N ASN A 32 -4.98 5.93 0.30
CA ASN A 32 -4.29 7.21 0.46
C ASN A 32 -3.38 7.59 -0.73
N VAL A 33 -2.89 6.59 -1.49
CA VAL A 33 -2.00 6.77 -2.65
C VAL A 33 -2.61 6.30 -3.96
N LEU A 34 -3.90 5.93 -3.96
CA LEU A 34 -4.53 5.32 -5.12
C LEU A 34 -4.57 6.28 -6.32
N SER A 35 -4.71 7.58 -6.06
CA SER A 35 -4.67 8.63 -7.08
C SER A 35 -3.33 8.75 -7.81
N LEU A 36 -2.25 8.15 -7.27
CA LEU A 36 -0.94 8.09 -7.93
C LEU A 36 -0.92 7.01 -9.04
N SER A 37 -2.00 6.25 -9.21
CA SER A 37 -2.20 5.31 -10.30
C SER A 37 -3.42 5.67 -11.12
N GLY A 38 -3.27 5.67 -12.45
CA GLY A 38 -4.41 5.81 -13.38
C GLY A 38 -5.23 4.54 -13.58
N ASP A 39 -4.94 3.45 -12.86
CA ASP A 39 -5.54 2.14 -13.11
C ASP A 39 -6.75 1.85 -12.20
N SER A 40 -7.95 1.95 -12.77
CA SER A 40 -9.20 1.74 -12.04
C SER A 40 -9.37 0.32 -11.47
N ARG A 41 -8.62 -0.67 -11.96
CA ARG A 41 -8.66 -2.04 -11.42
C ARG A 41 -8.13 -2.10 -9.99
N LEU A 42 -7.30 -1.14 -9.58
CA LEU A 42 -6.78 -1.09 -8.21
C LEU A 42 -7.86 -0.70 -7.20
N GLN A 43 -8.82 0.16 -7.55
CA GLN A 43 -9.98 0.43 -6.69
C GLN A 43 -10.77 -0.86 -6.42
N GLN A 44 -11.03 -1.65 -7.46
CA GLN A 44 -11.73 -2.94 -7.33
C GLN A 44 -10.99 -3.94 -6.42
N VAL A 45 -9.65 -3.88 -6.38
CA VAL A 45 -8.84 -4.70 -5.47
C VAL A 45 -9.04 -4.26 -4.02
N ILE A 46 -9.14 -2.95 -3.78
CA ILE A 46 -9.38 -2.39 -2.44
C ILE A 46 -10.80 -2.69 -1.97
N ASP A 47 -11.80 -2.56 -2.84
CA ASP A 47 -13.19 -2.90 -2.52
C ASP A 47 -13.31 -4.39 -2.11
N ALA A 48 -12.56 -5.28 -2.77
CA ALA A 48 -12.54 -6.70 -2.42
C ALA A 48 -11.97 -6.98 -1.01
N VAL A 49 -11.07 -6.13 -0.51
CA VAL A 49 -10.58 -6.21 0.87
C VAL A 49 -11.69 -5.86 1.86
N GLU A 50 -12.43 -4.78 1.61
CA GLU A 50 -13.51 -4.32 2.49
C GLU A 50 -14.65 -5.34 2.59
N VAL A 51 -15.01 -5.96 1.45
CA VAL A 51 -16.05 -6.99 1.40
C VAL A 51 -15.53 -8.35 1.89
N GLY A 52 -14.22 -8.58 1.85
CA GLY A 52 -13.57 -9.82 2.28
C GLY A 52 -13.76 -11.00 1.31
N THR A 53 -14.24 -10.76 0.09
CA THR A 53 -14.50 -11.81 -0.93
C THR A 53 -13.53 -11.71 -2.10
N ASP A 54 -13.37 -12.80 -2.85
CA ASP A 54 -12.61 -12.84 -4.11
C ASP A 54 -11.14 -12.38 -4.04
N LEU A 55 -10.51 -12.42 -2.87
CA LEU A 55 -9.14 -11.95 -2.64
C LEU A 55 -8.11 -12.62 -3.57
N ALA A 56 -8.32 -13.88 -3.96
CA ALA A 56 -7.46 -14.56 -4.93
C ALA A 56 -7.53 -13.95 -6.34
N THR A 57 -8.72 -13.53 -6.76
CA THR A 57 -8.95 -12.82 -8.03
C THR A 57 -8.37 -11.42 -7.96
N ALA A 58 -8.64 -10.70 -6.86
CA ALA A 58 -8.06 -9.38 -6.59
C ALA A 58 -6.52 -9.43 -6.62
N PHE A 59 -5.91 -10.45 -6.02
CA PHE A 59 -4.46 -10.65 -6.04
C PHE A 59 -3.90 -10.83 -7.45
N LYS A 60 -4.56 -11.65 -8.28
CA LYS A 60 -4.16 -11.82 -9.69
C LYS A 60 -4.29 -10.51 -10.47
N SER A 61 -5.35 -9.75 -10.21
CA SER A 61 -5.58 -8.44 -10.84
C SER A 61 -4.46 -7.45 -10.48
N ALA A 62 -4.21 -7.21 -9.19
CA ALA A 62 -3.15 -6.30 -8.72
C ALA A 62 -1.76 -6.72 -9.22
N LYS A 63 -1.47 -8.03 -9.21
CA LYS A 63 -0.21 -8.54 -9.76
C LYS A 63 -0.08 -8.22 -11.24
N ARG A 64 -1.15 -8.40 -12.04
CA ARG A 64 -1.14 -8.08 -13.47
C ARG A 64 -0.91 -6.59 -13.70
N VAL A 65 -1.61 -5.72 -12.96
CA VAL A 65 -1.40 -4.26 -13.02
C VAL A 65 0.07 -3.93 -12.73
N SER A 66 0.68 -4.53 -11.70
CA SER A 66 2.09 -4.28 -11.39
C SER A 66 3.03 -4.70 -12.52
N LEU A 67 2.77 -5.82 -13.20
CA LEU A 67 3.59 -6.27 -14.33
C LEU A 67 3.42 -5.35 -15.54
N GLU A 68 2.20 -4.92 -15.82
CA GLU A 68 1.90 -3.99 -16.93
C GLU A 68 2.48 -2.58 -16.68
N ALA A 69 2.47 -2.10 -15.44
CA ALA A 69 3.15 -0.84 -15.07
C ALA A 69 4.67 -0.97 -15.19
N HIS A 70 5.24 -2.09 -14.71
CA HIS A 70 6.67 -2.33 -14.82
C HIS A 70 7.15 -2.44 -16.28
N ALA A 71 6.36 -3.08 -17.15
CA ALA A 71 6.70 -3.22 -18.57
C ALA A 71 6.64 -1.91 -19.36
N ARG A 72 5.87 -0.92 -18.89
CA ARG A 72 5.77 0.40 -19.53
C ARG A 72 6.88 1.37 -19.11
N CYS A 73 7.53 1.11 -17.97
CA CYS A 73 8.71 1.81 -17.49
C CYS A 73 9.90 1.66 -18.48
N GLY A 74 9.84 2.43 -19.57
CA GLY A 74 10.68 2.26 -20.75
C GLY A 74 11.87 3.22 -20.84
N SER A 75 11.94 4.25 -20.00
CA SER A 75 13.05 5.20 -19.95
C SER A 75 13.15 5.89 -18.60
N GLU A 76 14.33 6.44 -18.29
CA GLU A 76 14.49 7.41 -17.20
C GLU A 76 13.47 8.54 -17.39
N GLY A 77 12.64 8.83 -16.37
CA GLY A 77 11.78 10.02 -16.33
C GLY A 77 10.26 9.82 -16.30
N ASP A 78 9.71 8.60 -16.45
CA ASP A 78 8.25 8.39 -16.21
C ASP A 78 7.98 7.98 -14.76
N TRP A 79 8.19 8.93 -13.86
CA TRP A 79 7.98 8.76 -12.42
C TRP A 79 6.53 8.41 -12.06
N ASN A 80 5.57 8.78 -12.91
CA ASN A 80 4.15 8.46 -12.73
C ASN A 80 3.89 6.96 -12.96
N GLU A 81 4.44 6.38 -14.02
CA GLU A 81 4.34 4.94 -14.23
C GLU A 81 5.05 4.14 -13.13
N GLN A 82 6.19 4.66 -12.63
CA GLN A 82 6.89 4.05 -11.50
C GLN A 82 6.10 4.15 -10.19
N ALA A 83 5.46 5.29 -9.92
CA ALA A 83 4.54 5.44 -8.79
C ALA A 83 3.38 4.44 -8.90
N GLY A 84 2.75 4.36 -10.07
CA GLY A 84 1.67 3.41 -10.35
C GLY A 84 2.06 1.94 -10.14
N TYR A 85 3.30 1.57 -10.48
CA TYR A 85 3.86 0.24 -10.17
C TYR A 85 3.87 -0.01 -8.65
N PHE A 86 4.37 0.93 -7.86
CA PHE A 86 4.44 0.79 -6.41
C PHE A 86 3.04 0.77 -5.76
N VAL A 87 2.08 1.57 -6.24
CA VAL A 87 0.67 1.48 -5.80
C VAL A 87 0.10 0.09 -6.09
N ALA A 88 0.34 -0.46 -7.28
CA ALA A 88 -0.12 -1.81 -7.62
C ALA A 88 0.52 -2.89 -6.74
N ARG A 89 1.79 -2.74 -6.38
CA ARG A 89 2.49 -3.63 -5.44
C ARG A 89 1.96 -3.51 -4.02
N ALA A 90 1.58 -2.31 -3.59
CA ALA A 90 0.92 -2.08 -2.30
C ALA A 90 -0.44 -2.79 -2.25
N ALA A 91 -1.27 -2.60 -3.28
CA ALA A 91 -2.55 -3.29 -3.44
C ALA A 91 -2.37 -4.81 -3.45
N GLN A 92 -1.37 -5.33 -4.16
CA GLN A 92 -1.05 -6.75 -4.20
C GLN A 92 -0.71 -7.31 -2.81
N ALA A 93 0.00 -6.54 -1.97
CA ALA A 93 0.31 -6.94 -0.60
C ALA A 93 -0.94 -7.01 0.28
N ALA A 94 -1.87 -6.06 0.12
CA ALA A 94 -3.14 -6.02 0.86
C ALA A 94 -4.02 -7.27 0.62
N VAL A 95 -3.94 -7.88 -0.57
CA VAL A 95 -4.72 -9.09 -0.92
C VAL A 95 -3.86 -10.35 -0.98
N GLU A 96 -2.64 -10.34 -0.43
CA GLU A 96 -1.72 -11.48 -0.55
C GLU A 96 -2.31 -12.75 0.13
N PRO A 97 -2.31 -13.92 -0.57
CA PRO A 97 -2.80 -15.16 -0.01
C PRO A 97 -1.98 -15.60 1.21
N GLN A 98 -2.64 -16.08 2.27
CA GLN A 98 -2.01 -16.44 3.56
C GLN A 98 -0.80 -17.38 3.43
N VAL A 99 -0.84 -18.34 2.51
CA VAL A 99 0.26 -19.27 2.21
C VAL A 99 1.55 -18.54 1.79
N ARG A 100 1.42 -17.38 1.14
CA ARG A 100 2.56 -16.53 0.73
C ARG A 100 2.95 -15.52 1.81
N THR A 101 2.07 -15.32 2.77
CA THR A 101 2.24 -14.35 3.85
C THR A 101 3.15 -14.86 4.96
N ALA A 102 3.37 -16.19 5.13
CA ALA A 102 4.37 -16.87 5.98
C ALA A 102 5.21 -15.99 6.95
N GLY A 103 4.58 -15.38 7.98
CA GLY A 103 5.25 -14.56 8.99
C GLY A 103 5.69 -13.15 8.55
N LYS A 104 5.34 -12.74 7.33
CA LYS A 104 5.56 -11.40 6.77
C LYS A 104 4.30 -10.57 6.99
N ASN A 105 4.47 -9.31 7.36
CA ASN A 105 3.37 -8.38 7.61
C ASN A 105 2.90 -7.71 6.29
N PRO A 106 1.74 -8.09 5.70
CA PRO A 106 1.22 -7.49 4.48
C PRO A 106 0.93 -5.99 4.61
N ALA A 107 0.50 -5.51 5.79
CA ALA A 107 0.27 -4.09 6.01
C ALA A 107 1.59 -3.30 5.98
N TRP A 108 2.65 -3.81 6.61
CA TRP A 108 3.99 -3.22 6.54
C TRP A 108 4.51 -3.19 5.10
N LYS A 109 4.37 -4.32 4.37
CA LYS A 109 4.75 -4.36 2.95
C LYS A 109 3.99 -3.32 2.13
N ALA A 110 2.68 -3.21 2.30
CA ALA A 110 1.86 -2.22 1.60
C ALA A 110 2.32 -0.80 1.93
N ALA A 111 2.51 -0.48 3.21
CA ALA A 111 3.02 0.81 3.67
C ALA A 111 4.35 1.20 3.01
N MET A 112 5.33 0.27 2.97
CA MET A 112 6.62 0.53 2.32
C MET A 112 6.47 0.78 0.81
N GLN A 113 5.57 0.08 0.13
CA GLN A 113 5.31 0.33 -1.29
C GLN A 113 4.60 1.68 -1.49
N CYS A 114 3.66 2.09 -0.63
CA CYS A 114 3.02 3.41 -0.70
C CYS A 114 4.05 4.55 -0.54
N ARG A 115 4.98 4.42 0.41
CA ARG A 115 6.09 5.38 0.57
C ARG A 115 6.95 5.47 -0.69
N MET A 116 7.22 4.33 -1.32
CA MET A 116 7.98 4.32 -2.57
C MET A 116 7.23 4.99 -3.72
N ALA A 117 5.92 4.80 -3.82
CA ALA A 117 5.10 5.50 -4.82
C ALA A 117 5.17 7.02 -4.66
N ARG A 118 5.17 7.52 -3.42
CA ARG A 118 5.33 8.94 -3.11
C ARG A 118 6.73 9.44 -3.46
N THR A 119 7.77 8.70 -3.08
CA THR A 119 9.16 9.04 -3.41
C THR A 119 9.41 9.12 -4.91
N CYS A 120 8.77 8.27 -5.73
CA CYS A 120 8.86 8.38 -7.20
C CYS A 120 8.45 9.79 -7.68
N LEU A 121 7.37 10.35 -7.13
CA LEU A 121 6.88 11.67 -7.53
C LEU A 121 7.63 12.84 -6.87
N ALA A 122 8.28 12.60 -5.73
CA ALA A 122 9.15 13.58 -5.09
C ALA A 122 10.38 13.94 -5.93
N SER A 123 10.79 13.06 -6.85
CA SER A 123 12.00 13.29 -7.66
C SER A 123 11.85 14.48 -8.62
N ASP A 124 10.63 14.99 -8.81
CA ASP A 124 10.29 16.19 -9.59
C ASP A 124 9.99 17.44 -8.71
N SER A 125 10.02 17.34 -7.37
CA SER A 125 9.64 18.41 -6.44
C SER A 125 10.56 18.49 -5.21
N ASP A 126 10.93 19.69 -4.75
CA ASP A 126 11.70 19.89 -3.50
C ASP A 126 10.92 19.53 -2.20
N GLU A 127 9.76 18.87 -2.30
CA GLU A 127 8.94 18.44 -1.16
C GLU A 127 9.38 17.08 -0.62
N ASP A 128 9.53 16.99 0.71
CA ASP A 128 9.79 15.74 1.41
C ASP A 128 8.52 14.87 1.52
N THR A 129 8.07 14.35 0.38
CA THR A 129 6.83 13.56 0.29
C THR A 129 6.91 12.22 1.02
N HIS A 130 8.12 11.76 1.36
CA HIS A 130 8.34 10.53 2.12
C HIS A 130 7.87 10.68 3.58
N ASP A 131 8.20 11.80 4.21
CA ASP A 131 7.80 12.11 5.58
C ASP A 131 6.30 12.34 5.69
N LEU A 132 5.70 12.95 4.66
CA LEU A 132 4.24 13.13 4.58
C LEU A 132 3.49 11.79 4.58
N GLU A 133 3.94 10.82 3.77
CA GLU A 133 3.31 9.50 3.70
C GLU A 133 3.54 8.69 4.98
N THR A 134 4.72 8.80 5.59
CA THR A 134 5.01 8.16 6.88
C THR A 134 4.08 8.67 7.97
N GLY A 135 3.91 9.99 8.08
CA GLY A 135 2.98 10.59 9.04
C GLY A 135 1.52 10.20 8.77
N ALA A 136 1.08 10.19 7.51
CA ALA A 136 -0.26 9.75 7.13
C ALA A 136 -0.53 8.29 7.54
N GLN A 137 0.44 7.40 7.36
CA GLN A 137 0.31 5.99 7.74
C GLN A 137 0.23 5.79 9.26
N HIS A 138 1.03 6.53 10.02
CA HIS A 138 0.98 6.51 11.49
C HIS A 138 -0.39 6.99 11.98
N GLN A 139 -0.93 8.05 11.38
CA GLN A 139 -2.25 8.57 11.69
C GLN A 139 -3.36 7.56 11.33
N LEU A 140 -3.35 7.01 10.10
CA LEU A 140 -4.35 6.04 9.64
C LEU A 140 -4.40 4.79 10.53
N LEU A 141 -3.25 4.31 11.01
CA LEU A 141 -3.21 3.20 11.96
C LEU A 141 -3.67 3.61 13.35
N THR A 142 -3.30 4.81 13.81
CA THR A 142 -3.78 5.36 15.09
C THR A 142 -5.31 5.47 15.10
N ASP A 143 -5.91 5.99 14.03
CA ASP A 143 -7.37 6.11 13.86
C ASP A 143 -8.04 4.74 13.78
N TYR A 144 -7.40 3.76 13.13
CA TYR A 144 -7.92 2.40 13.08
C TYR A 144 -7.94 1.72 14.46
N LEU A 145 -6.90 1.93 15.28
CA LEU A 145 -6.79 1.37 16.62
C LEU A 145 -7.65 2.10 17.65
N ASN A 146 -8.03 3.35 17.37
CA ASN A 146 -8.84 4.20 18.24
C ASN A 146 -10.04 4.80 17.45
N PRO A 147 -11.04 3.97 17.10
CA PRO A 147 -12.18 4.39 16.29
C PRO A 147 -13.14 5.36 17.00
#